data_AF-A0A846P4N8-F1
#
_entry.id   AF-A0A846P4N8-F1
#
_cell.length_a   1.000
_cell.length_b   1.000
_cell.length_c   1.000
_cell.angle_alpha   90.00
_cell.angle_beta   90.00
_cell.angle_gamma   90.00
#
_symmetry.space_group_name_H-M   'P 1'
#
loop_
_entity.id
_entity.type
_entity.pdbx_description
1 polymer ?
#
loop_
_entity_poly.entity_id
_entity_poly.type
_entity_poly.pdbx_seq_one_letter_code
_entity_poly.pdbx_strand_id
1 'polypeptide(L)'
;MSKAAILYCKSVKDHSCIAGAKCYKGMAEKNGEFAQHEEIELVAMTDCGDCPGLTFPRVKLLSEITTNLGREIETLHFGTCMKLAMETAECPIDFDSLKAALESKFGINVILGTHSY
;
A
#
# COMPACT_ATOMS: atom_id res chain seq x y z
N MET A 1 -2.09 -14.63 -10.73
CA MET A 1 -1.61 -14.24 -9.39
C MET A 1 -0.94 -12.89 -9.47
N SER A 2 -1.51 -11.86 -8.85
CA SER A 2 -0.87 -10.54 -8.74
C SER A 2 0.03 -10.47 -7.51
N LYS A 3 1.29 -10.06 -7.71
CA LYS A 3 2.24 -9.80 -6.62
C LYS A 3 1.97 -8.41 -6.04
N ALA A 4 1.25 -8.37 -4.92
CA ALA A 4 0.83 -7.14 -4.29
C ALA A 4 1.70 -6.78 -3.09
N ALA A 5 2.00 -5.49 -2.94
CA ALA A 5 2.53 -4.91 -1.72
C ALA A 5 1.53 -3.92 -1.10
N ILE A 6 1.58 -3.76 0.22
CA ILE A 6 0.70 -2.82 0.94
C ILE A 6 1.55 -1.81 1.72
N LEU A 7 1.29 -0.52 1.49
CA LEU A 7 1.70 0.54 2.40
C LEU A 7 0.63 0.78 3.46
N TYR A 8 1.05 1.01 4.70
CA TYR A 8 0.16 1.44 5.78
C TYR A 8 0.63 2.76 6.39
N CYS A 9 -0.28 3.47 7.04
CA CYS A 9 0.07 4.69 7.76
C CYS A 9 0.87 4.35 9.01
N LYS A 10 2.07 4.92 9.15
CA LYS A 10 2.95 4.70 10.31
C LYS A 10 2.30 5.11 11.63
N SER A 11 1.55 6.21 11.63
CA SER A 11 0.90 6.76 12.82
C SER A 11 -0.40 6.02 13.20
N VAL A 12 -0.95 5.20 12.31
CA VAL A 12 -2.23 4.48 12.54
C VAL A 12 -2.01 3.00 12.82
N LYS A 13 -1.03 2.37 12.16
CA LYS A 13 -0.78 0.94 12.35
C LYS A 13 -0.39 0.64 13.79
N ASP A 14 -0.98 -0.42 14.32
CA ASP A 14 -0.82 -0.94 15.67
C ASP A 14 -1.19 0.05 16.80
N HIS A 15 -1.84 1.17 16.45
CA HIS A 15 -2.55 2.07 17.36
C HIS A 15 -4.07 1.94 17.21
N SER A 16 -4.57 2.12 15.99
CA SER A 16 -6.01 2.01 15.66
C SER A 16 -6.28 0.96 14.58
N CYS A 17 -5.31 0.72 13.68
CA CYS A 17 -5.34 -0.39 12.73
C CYS A 17 -4.45 -1.52 13.27
N ILE A 18 -5.05 -2.50 13.95
CA ILE A 18 -4.31 -3.52 14.71
C ILE A 18 -4.01 -4.75 13.86
N ALA A 19 -2.76 -5.19 13.89
CA ALA A 19 -2.28 -6.45 13.29
C ALA A 19 -2.49 -6.57 11.76
N GLY A 20 -2.92 -5.50 11.08
CA GLY A 20 -3.35 -5.58 9.69
C GLY A 20 -4.52 -6.55 9.48
N ALA A 21 -5.27 -6.90 10.54
CA ALA A 21 -6.24 -7.99 10.52
C ALA A 21 -7.32 -7.80 9.43
N LYS A 22 -7.79 -6.56 9.26
CA LYS A 22 -8.74 -6.20 8.20
C LYS A 22 -8.15 -6.33 6.80
N CYS A 23 -6.87 -6.00 6.60
CA CYS A 23 -6.20 -6.18 5.31
C CYS A 23 -6.08 -7.67 4.96
N TYR A 24 -5.65 -8.51 5.91
CA TYR A 24 -5.53 -9.95 5.69
C TYR A 24 -6.88 -10.61 5.40
N LYS A 25 -7.93 -10.28 6.18
CA LYS A 25 -9.28 -10.76 5.91
C LYS A 25 -9.77 -10.26 4.55
N GLY A 26 -9.55 -8.98 4.24
CA GLY A 26 -9.94 -8.37 2.98
C GLY A 26 -9.29 -9.04 1.77
N MET A 27 -8.01 -9.41 1.86
CA MET A 27 -7.33 -10.18 0.82
C MET A 27 -7.95 -11.57 0.64
N ALA A 28 -8.19 -12.29 1.74
CA ALA A 28 -8.75 -13.65 1.71
C ALA A 28 -10.17 -13.68 1.11
N GLU A 29 -10.98 -12.65 1.37
CA GLU A 29 -12.36 -12.52 0.89
C GLU A 29 -12.46 -11.71 -0.42
N LYS A 30 -11.34 -11.23 -0.98
CA LYS A 30 -11.30 -10.29 -2.12
C LYS A 30 -12.23 -9.08 -1.92
N ASN A 31 -12.24 -8.50 -0.72
CA ASN A 31 -13.09 -7.36 -0.36
C ASN A 31 -12.48 -6.03 -0.80
N GLY A 32 -13.33 -5.06 -1.15
CA GLY A 32 -12.91 -3.70 -1.47
C GLY A 32 -12.03 -3.66 -2.70
N GLU A 33 -10.89 -2.97 -2.60
CA GLU A 33 -9.90 -2.89 -3.67
C GLU A 33 -9.22 -4.23 -3.94
N PHE A 34 -9.39 -5.25 -3.11
CA PHE A 34 -8.90 -6.59 -3.45
C PHE A 34 -9.77 -7.34 -4.47
N ALA A 35 -11.00 -6.87 -4.72
CA ALA A 35 -11.93 -7.51 -5.67
C ALA A 35 -11.46 -7.45 -7.13
N GLN A 36 -10.57 -6.51 -7.47
CA GLN A 36 -10.03 -6.34 -8.81
C GLN A 36 -8.92 -7.36 -9.16
N HIS A 37 -8.49 -8.17 -8.18
CA HIS A 37 -7.46 -9.18 -8.37
C HIS A 37 -8.07 -10.59 -8.46
N GLU A 38 -7.68 -11.35 -9.48
CA GLU A 38 -8.09 -12.76 -9.58
C GLU A 38 -7.45 -13.63 -8.49
N GLU A 39 -6.20 -13.36 -8.12
CA GLU A 39 -5.46 -14.06 -7.07
C GLU A 39 -4.35 -13.14 -6.56
N ILE A 40 -4.08 -13.14 -5.26
CA ILE A 40 -3.16 -12.18 -4.63
C ILE A 40 -2.05 -12.93 -3.88
N GLU A 41 -0.80 -12.62 -4.20
CA GLU A 41 0.36 -12.94 -3.38
C GLU A 41 0.83 -11.67 -2.66
N LEU A 42 0.84 -11.67 -1.32
CA LEU A 42 1.45 -10.57 -0.57
C LEU A 42 2.98 -10.71 -0.59
N VAL A 43 3.65 -9.85 -1.34
CA VAL A 43 5.12 -9.85 -1.44
C VAL A 43 5.80 -9.00 -0.36
N ALA A 44 5.13 -7.93 0.07
CA ALA A 44 5.63 -7.07 1.14
C ALA A 44 4.52 -6.24 1.79
N MET A 45 4.76 -5.78 3.01
CA MET A 45 3.93 -4.81 3.71
C MET A 45 4.81 -3.91 4.57
N THR A 46 4.66 -2.59 4.45
CA THR A 46 5.50 -1.63 5.19
C THR A 46 4.80 -0.29 5.40
N ASP A 47 5.38 0.60 6.22
CA ASP A 47 4.82 1.92 6.46
C ASP A 47 5.17 2.95 5.36
N CYS A 48 4.36 4.01 5.30
CA CYS A 48 4.51 5.13 4.36
C CYS A 48 5.75 6.01 4.58
N GLY A 49 6.55 5.80 5.63
CA GLY A 49 7.76 6.57 5.87
C GLY A 49 7.58 7.80 6.74
N ASP A 50 6.49 7.89 7.51
CA ASP A 50 6.19 9.03 8.40
C ASP A 50 5.85 10.35 7.67
N CYS A 51 5.27 11.29 8.42
CA CYS A 51 4.94 12.64 7.92
C CYS A 51 6.07 13.62 8.30
N PRO A 52 6.51 14.54 7.42
CA PRO A 52 5.82 15.03 6.22
C PRO A 52 6.35 14.47 4.88
N GLY A 53 6.74 13.19 4.80
CA GLY A 53 6.93 12.52 3.51
C GLY A 53 8.29 11.84 3.31
N LEU A 54 8.25 10.51 3.29
CA LEU A 54 9.30 9.66 2.75
C LEU A 54 8.73 8.53 1.88
N THR A 55 7.46 8.62 1.48
CA THR A 55 6.75 7.55 0.79
C THR A 55 7.46 7.12 -0.50
N PHE A 56 7.92 8.07 -1.32
CA PHE A 56 8.63 7.73 -2.55
C PHE A 56 9.98 7.01 -2.29
N PRO A 57 10.90 7.53 -1.46
CA PRO A 57 12.08 6.77 -1.03
C PRO A 57 11.76 5.39 -0.42
N ARG A 58 10.66 5.28 0.36
CA ARG A 58 10.23 3.99 0.94
C ARG A 58 9.82 3.00 -0.14
N VAL A 59 9.02 3.42 -1.11
CA VAL A 59 8.62 2.55 -2.23
C VAL A 59 9.83 2.18 -3.07
N LYS A 60 10.75 3.12 -3.34
CA LYS A 60 12.01 2.82 -4.04
C LYS A 60 12.77 1.68 -3.36
N LEU A 61 13.03 1.82 -2.07
CA LEU A 61 13.76 0.81 -1.29
C LEU A 61 13.00 -0.52 -1.22
N LEU A 62 11.67 -0.46 -1.06
CA LEU A 62 10.81 -1.63 -1.05
C LEU A 62 10.94 -2.41 -2.37
N SER A 63 10.78 -1.72 -3.51
CA SER A 63 10.92 -2.31 -4.84
C SER A 63 12.30 -2.94 -5.04
N GLU A 64 13.38 -2.24 -4.69
CA GLU A 64 14.75 -2.77 -4.78
C GLU A 64 14.94 -4.05 -3.96
N ILE A 65 14.48 -4.07 -2.70
CA ILE A 65 14.58 -5.24 -1.82
C ILE A 65 13.75 -6.40 -2.39
N THR A 66 12.49 -6.15 -2.79
CA THR A 66 11.62 -7.20 -3.30
C THR A 66 12.14 -7.82 -4.59
N THR A 67 12.71 -7.02 -5.49
CA THR A 67 13.34 -7.50 -6.72
C THR A 67 14.57 -8.36 -6.42
N ASN A 68 15.43 -7.92 -5.50
CA ASN A 68 16.61 -8.71 -5.10
C ASN A 68 16.24 -10.05 -4.42
N LEU A 69 15.02 -10.19 -3.90
CA LEU A 69 14.49 -11.42 -3.33
C LEU A 69 13.68 -12.26 -4.33
N GLY A 70 13.55 -11.83 -5.60
CA GLY A 70 12.73 -12.51 -6.62
C GLY A 70 11.21 -12.41 -6.39
N ARG A 71 10.76 -11.37 -5.68
CA ARG A 71 9.36 -11.13 -5.29
C ARG A 71 8.88 -9.76 -5.77
N GLU A 72 9.16 -9.43 -7.03
CA GLU A 72 8.87 -8.14 -7.65
C GLU A 72 7.42 -7.70 -7.42
N ILE A 73 7.24 -6.41 -7.16
CA ILE A 73 5.91 -5.83 -6.94
C ILE A 73 5.27 -5.55 -8.31
N GLU A 74 4.05 -6.01 -8.50
CA GLU A 74 3.22 -5.65 -9.67
C GLU A 74 2.18 -4.59 -9.29
N THR A 75 1.62 -4.69 -8.08
CA THR A 75 0.62 -3.76 -7.56
C THR A 75 1.00 -3.26 -6.18
N LEU A 76 0.91 -1.95 -5.96
CA LEU A 76 1.10 -1.30 -4.68
C LEU A 76 -0.23 -0.70 -4.18
N HIS A 77 -0.75 -1.26 -3.09
CA HIS A 77 -1.91 -0.71 -2.39
C HIS A 77 -1.47 0.29 -1.34
N PHE A 78 -2.03 1.49 -1.38
CA PHE A 78 -2.04 2.41 -0.26
C PHE A 78 -3.17 2.01 0.67
N GLY A 79 -2.86 1.53 1.86
CA GLY A 79 -3.83 0.94 2.78
C GLY A 79 -5.04 1.83 3.05
N THR A 80 -6.18 1.22 3.40
CA THR A 80 -7.39 1.97 3.77
C THR A 80 -7.12 2.93 4.94
N CYS A 81 -6.20 2.57 5.86
CA CYS A 81 -5.74 3.48 6.91
C CYS A 81 -5.04 4.75 6.39
N MET A 82 -4.31 4.67 5.27
CA MET A 82 -3.70 5.84 4.63
C MET A 82 -4.75 6.68 3.93
N LYS A 83 -5.68 6.05 3.20
CA LYS A 83 -6.82 6.73 2.57
C LYS A 83 -7.61 7.54 3.61
N LEU A 84 -7.99 6.91 4.72
CA LEU A 84 -8.68 7.60 5.81
C LEU A 84 -7.85 8.72 6.43
N ALA A 85 -6.53 8.53 6.59
CA ALA A 85 -5.67 9.60 7.09
C ALA A 85 -5.61 10.82 6.15
N MET A 86 -5.63 10.60 4.82
CA MET A 86 -5.73 11.67 3.82
C MET A 86 -7.08 12.38 3.88
N GLU A 87 -8.17 11.63 4.12
CA GLU A 87 -9.52 12.18 4.17
C GLU A 87 -9.84 12.89 5.50
N THR A 88 -9.29 12.43 6.63
CA THR A 88 -9.77 12.83 7.96
C THR A 88 -8.70 13.30 8.94
N ALA A 89 -7.41 13.18 8.62
CA ALA A 89 -6.32 13.43 9.57
C ALA A 89 -5.16 14.25 8.98
N GLU A 90 -5.47 15.11 8.00
CA GLU A 90 -4.51 16.07 7.40
C GLU A 90 -3.21 15.42 6.90
N CYS A 91 -3.28 14.17 6.41
CA CYS A 91 -2.11 13.51 5.86
C CYS A 91 -1.59 14.32 4.64
N PRO A 92 -0.30 14.71 4.61
CA PRO A 92 0.24 15.62 3.60
C PRO A 92 0.52 14.94 2.25
N ILE A 93 0.19 13.65 2.11
CA ILE A 93 0.44 12.90 0.87
C ILE A 93 -0.59 13.34 -0.17
N ASP A 94 -0.11 13.94 -1.26
CA ASP A 94 -0.85 14.07 -2.51
C ASP A 94 -0.79 12.72 -3.27
N PHE A 95 -1.89 11.97 -3.19
CA PHE A 95 -1.96 10.64 -3.79
C PHE A 95 -1.84 10.66 -5.32
N ASP A 96 -2.46 11.62 -6.00
CA ASP A 96 -2.50 11.64 -7.47
C ASP A 96 -1.12 11.93 -8.06
N SER A 97 -0.43 12.93 -7.51
CA SER A 97 0.94 13.25 -7.91
C SER A 97 1.90 12.10 -7.59
N LEU A 98 1.75 11.49 -6.42
CA LEU A 98 2.60 10.39 -6.00
C LEU A 98 2.36 9.13 -6.84
N LYS A 99 1.10 8.79 -7.11
CA LYS A 99 0.70 7.69 -7.99
C LYS A 99 1.38 7.83 -9.35
N ALA A 100 1.22 8.96 -10.02
CA ALA A 100 1.83 9.18 -11.33
C ALA A 100 3.35 9.00 -11.30
N ALA A 101 4.02 9.52 -10.27
CA ALA A 101 5.46 9.40 -10.10
C ALA A 101 5.90 7.94 -9.85
N LEU A 102 5.16 7.19 -9.02
CA LEU A 102 5.46 5.80 -8.69
C LEU A 102 5.23 4.87 -9.90
N GLU A 103 4.09 5.01 -10.58
CA GLU A 103 3.77 4.22 -11.78
C GLU A 103 4.79 4.48 -12.89
N SER A 104 5.13 5.75 -13.13
CA SER A 104 6.14 6.12 -14.13
C SER A 104 7.55 5.61 -13.78
N LYS A 105 7.95 5.66 -12.50
CA LYS A 105 9.32 5.30 -12.10
C LYS A 105 9.53 3.79 -11.98
N PHE A 106 8.53 3.06 -11.49
CA PHE A 106 8.67 1.66 -11.09
C PHE A 106 7.89 0.68 -11.97
N GLY A 107 6.99 1.16 -12.84
CA GLY A 107 6.19 0.28 -13.71
C GLY A 107 5.20 -0.61 -12.95
N ILE A 108 4.79 -0.20 -11.75
CA ILE A 108 3.82 -0.89 -10.91
C ILE A 108 2.45 -0.21 -11.02
N ASN A 109 1.37 -0.95 -10.79
CA ASN A 109 0.03 -0.39 -10.64
C ASN A 109 -0.16 0.16 -9.21
N VAL A 110 -0.67 1.39 -9.05
CA VAL A 110 -0.88 1.99 -7.73
C VAL A 110 -2.37 2.21 -7.45
N ILE A 111 -2.85 1.61 -6.35
CA ILE A 111 -4.26 1.64 -5.94
C ILE A 111 -4.41 2.29 -4.56
N LEU A 112 -5.41 3.16 -4.41
CA LEU A 112 -5.77 3.75 -3.12
C LEU A 112 -6.86 2.92 -2.44
N GLY A 113 -6.49 2.26 -1.35
CA GLY A 113 -7.38 1.45 -0.52
C GLY A 113 -6.98 -0.03 -0.51
N THR A 114 -7.57 -0.75 0.43
CA THR A 114 -7.43 -2.20 0.61
C THR A 114 -8.80 -2.84 0.82
N HIS A 115 -9.31 -2.85 2.06
CA HIS A 115 -10.66 -3.31 2.41
C HIS A 115 -11.65 -2.13 2.51
N SER A 116 -12.96 -2.44 2.50
CA SER A 116 -14.06 -1.46 2.50
C SER A 116 -14.68 -1.16 3.88
N TYR A 117 -14.10 -1.66 4.98
CA TYR A 117 -14.69 -1.61 6.34
C TYR A 117 -13.70 -1.25 7.45
#